data_AF-A0A373BMP6-F1
#
_entry.id   AF-A0A373BMP6-F1
#
_cell.length_a   1.000
_cell.length_b   1.000
_cell.length_c   1.000
_cell.angle_alpha   90.00
_cell.angle_beta   90.00
_cell.angle_gamma   90.00
#
_symmetry.space_group_name_H-M   'P 1'
#
loop_
_entity.id
_entity.type
_entity.pdbx_description
1 polymer ?
#
loop_
_entity_poly.entity_id
_entity_poly.type
_entity_poly.pdbx_seq_one_letter_code
_entity_poly.pdbx_strand_id
1 'polypeptide(L)'
;MLKHLDLSQFTLNEKMYIENANIQNCKISEIQNRICVISKCNFYNVVFENSFYEVYATFKECKFIKCMFRDTFEGEDLELLVKDNIFIDCVFENISYRSFQVQSNVTYSKFVNCNFSNIKMEGDLSFIGLEFQGGKIDNFNFYGNQIMQNNFLDLQIKDMNLNCAFIENRMERIDFKGTKISGYCRDNIFIECEPNGIMP
;
A
#
# COMPACT_ATOMS: atom_id res chain seq x y z
N MET A 1 7.15 -6.38 23.50
CA MET A 1 5.70 -6.25 23.22
C MET A 1 5.41 -4.76 23.14
N LEU A 2 4.87 -4.26 22.03
CA LEU A 2 4.54 -2.84 21.88
C LEU A 2 3.26 -2.51 22.66
N LYS A 3 3.15 -1.29 23.21
CA LYS A 3 1.95 -0.84 23.89
C LYS A 3 0.86 -0.52 22.86
N HIS A 4 -0.40 -0.86 23.16
CA HIS A 4 -1.53 -0.40 22.36
C HIS A 4 -1.75 1.10 22.56
N LEU A 5 -1.92 1.83 21.46
CA LEU A 5 -2.33 3.23 21.51
C LEU A 5 -3.80 3.30 21.92
N ASP A 6 -4.10 4.12 22.93
CA ASP A 6 -5.49 4.43 23.26
C ASP A 6 -6.06 5.37 22.19
N LEU A 7 -7.01 4.84 21.42
CA LEU A 7 -7.66 5.55 20.31
C LEU A 7 -8.84 6.42 20.76
N SER A 8 -9.30 6.32 22.02
CA SER A 8 -10.50 7.02 22.49
C SER A 8 -10.43 8.54 22.32
N GLN A 9 -9.24 9.12 22.48
CA GLN A 9 -8.98 10.55 22.26
C GLN A 9 -9.09 10.99 20.78
N PHE A 10 -9.03 10.05 19.84
CA PHE A 10 -9.11 10.29 18.40
C PHE A 10 -10.49 9.95 17.82
N THR A 11 -11.39 9.42 18.63
CA THR A 11 -12.68 8.89 18.17
C THR A 11 -13.85 9.78 18.58
N LEU A 12 -14.69 10.14 17.61
CA LEU A 12 -15.93 10.87 17.80
C LEU A 12 -16.99 10.38 16.81
N ASN A 13 -18.14 9.93 17.32
CA ASN A 13 -19.34 9.58 16.53
C ASN A 13 -19.06 8.68 15.31
N GLU A 14 -18.62 7.44 15.55
CA GLU A 14 -18.24 6.43 14.53
C GLU A 14 -17.05 6.82 13.64
N LYS A 15 -16.45 7.99 13.83
CA LYS A 15 -15.29 8.46 13.08
C LYS A 15 -14.05 8.48 13.96
N MET A 16 -12.90 8.16 13.37
CA MET A 16 -11.59 8.32 13.99
C MET A 16 -10.76 9.29 13.16
N TYR A 17 -10.18 10.29 13.82
CA TYR A 17 -9.31 11.29 13.24
C TYR A 17 -8.00 11.36 14.01
N ILE A 18 -6.90 11.00 13.36
CA ILE A 18 -5.54 11.25 13.87
C ILE A 18 -4.91 12.29 12.95
N GLU A 19 -4.81 13.53 13.43
CA GLU A 19 -4.25 14.64 12.65
C GLU A 19 -3.10 15.33 13.37
N ASN A 20 -2.05 15.71 12.63
CA ASN A 20 -0.92 16.49 13.14
C ASN A 20 -0.21 15.84 14.34
N ALA A 21 -0.25 14.50 14.43
CA ALA A 21 0.27 13.75 15.55
C ALA A 21 1.68 13.19 15.28
N ASN A 22 2.46 13.04 16.34
CA ASN A 22 3.72 12.29 16.33
C ASN A 22 3.53 11.08 17.25
N ILE A 23 3.47 9.89 16.66
CA ILE A 23 3.14 8.63 17.34
C ILE A 23 4.30 7.66 17.15
N GLN A 24 4.70 6.99 18.23
CA GLN A 24 5.87 6.11 18.18
C GLN A 24 5.78 4.92 19.12
N ASN A 25 6.46 3.83 18.74
CA ASN A 25 6.68 2.65 19.59
C ASN A 25 5.39 2.04 20.15
N CYS A 26 4.36 1.94 19.32
CA CYS A 26 3.06 1.43 19.71
C CYS A 26 2.43 0.53 18.64
N LYS A 27 1.35 -0.14 19.03
CA LYS A 27 0.45 -0.85 18.12
C LYS A 27 -0.85 -0.04 17.99
N ILE A 28 -1.32 0.14 16.76
CA ILE A 28 -2.64 0.67 16.42
C ILE A 28 -3.43 -0.50 15.84
N SER A 29 -4.42 -0.94 16.58
CA SER A 29 -5.28 -2.08 16.24
C SER A 29 -6.71 -1.80 16.67
N GLU A 30 -7.63 -2.68 16.27
CA GLU A 30 -9.03 -2.66 16.73
C GLU A 30 -9.77 -1.37 16.36
N ILE A 31 -9.42 -0.73 15.24
CA ILE A 31 -10.22 0.35 14.68
C ILE A 31 -11.55 -0.23 14.20
N GLN A 32 -12.65 0.17 14.84
CA GLN A 32 -14.03 -0.23 14.49
C GLN A 32 -14.83 0.90 13.82
N ASN A 33 -14.17 2.02 13.57
CA ASN A 33 -14.80 3.23 13.04
C ASN A 33 -15.11 3.08 11.55
N ARG A 34 -16.33 3.46 11.16
CA ARG A 34 -16.77 3.49 9.75
C ARG A 34 -15.99 4.50 8.91
N ILE A 35 -15.44 5.53 9.56
CA ILE A 35 -14.58 6.53 8.93
C ILE A 35 -13.28 6.59 9.72
N CYS A 36 -12.17 6.36 9.04
CA CYS A 36 -10.82 6.43 9.57
C CYS A 36 -10.03 7.44 8.73
N VAL A 37 -9.58 8.53 9.34
CA VAL A 37 -8.75 9.54 8.68
C VAL A 37 -7.49 9.75 9.49
N ILE A 38 -6.36 9.42 8.88
CA ILE A 38 -5.02 9.65 9.41
C ILE A 38 -4.33 10.63 8.48
N SER A 39 -3.99 11.82 8.98
CA SER A 39 -3.39 12.85 8.14
C SER A 39 -2.33 13.71 8.81
N LYS A 40 -1.31 14.13 8.05
CA LYS A 40 -0.24 15.04 8.53
C LYS A 40 0.48 14.50 9.77
N CYS A 41 0.57 13.18 9.89
CA CYS A 41 1.15 12.51 11.06
C CYS A 41 2.53 11.94 10.76
N ASN A 42 3.37 11.87 11.79
CA ASN A 42 4.62 11.12 11.76
C ASN A 42 4.50 9.89 12.65
N PHE A 43 4.77 8.72 12.09
CA PHE A 43 4.78 7.45 12.79
C PHE A 43 6.19 6.85 12.79
N TYR A 44 6.67 6.46 13.96
CA TYR A 44 7.96 5.79 14.11
C TYR A 44 7.83 4.46 14.86
N ASN A 45 8.21 3.36 14.24
CA ASN A 45 8.14 2.03 14.86
C ASN A 45 6.72 1.71 15.38
N VAL A 46 5.73 1.89 14.51
CA VAL A 46 4.31 1.63 14.80
C VAL A 46 3.83 0.43 14.01
N VAL A 47 3.08 -0.45 14.66
CA VAL A 47 2.43 -1.60 14.02
C VAL A 47 0.96 -1.29 13.80
N PHE A 48 0.50 -1.31 12.56
CA PHE A 48 -0.89 -1.25 12.15
C PHE A 48 -1.39 -2.67 11.88
N GLU A 49 -2.44 -3.08 12.60
CA GLU A 49 -3.01 -4.42 12.49
C GLU A 49 -4.51 -4.34 12.79
N ASN A 50 -5.28 -4.02 11.75
CA ASN A 50 -6.71 -3.77 11.81
C ASN A 50 -7.46 -4.58 10.76
N SER A 51 -8.73 -4.83 11.03
CA SER A 51 -9.66 -5.42 10.07
C SER A 51 -10.77 -4.42 9.78
N PHE A 52 -10.66 -3.77 8.62
CA PHE A 52 -11.64 -2.81 8.13
C PHE A 52 -12.71 -3.54 7.32
N TYR A 53 -13.97 -3.34 7.69
CA TYR A 53 -15.13 -3.87 6.97
C TYR A 53 -16.11 -2.75 6.62
N GLU A 54 -16.36 -2.49 5.33
CA GLU A 54 -17.24 -1.40 4.85
C GLU A 54 -16.87 -0.03 5.45
N VAL A 55 -15.59 0.36 5.31
CA VAL A 55 -15.00 1.56 5.92
C VAL A 55 -14.50 2.54 4.85
N TYR A 56 -14.57 3.83 5.18
CA TYR A 56 -13.82 4.89 4.49
C TYR A 56 -12.49 5.10 5.21
N ALA A 57 -11.39 4.58 4.67
CA ALA A 57 -10.05 4.64 5.25
C ALA A 57 -9.16 5.59 4.44
N THR A 58 -8.68 6.66 5.06
CA THR A 58 -7.80 7.65 4.42
C THR A 58 -6.50 7.81 5.19
N PHE A 59 -5.39 7.69 4.49
CA PHE A 59 -4.04 8.01 4.94
C PHE A 59 -3.47 9.08 4.03
N LYS A 60 -3.22 10.28 4.53
CA LYS A 60 -2.70 11.37 3.68
C LYS A 60 -1.63 12.25 4.32
N GLU A 61 -0.66 12.67 3.53
CA GLU A 61 0.37 13.62 3.98
C GLU A 61 1.15 13.12 5.21
N CYS A 62 1.27 11.80 5.38
CA CYS A 62 1.92 11.18 6.53
C CYS A 62 3.33 10.68 6.21
N LYS A 63 4.16 10.59 7.25
CA LYS A 63 5.47 9.95 7.20
C LYS A 63 5.49 8.73 8.13
N PHE A 64 5.84 7.58 7.59
CA PHE A 64 5.96 6.32 8.31
C PHE A 64 7.42 5.85 8.25
N ILE A 65 8.03 5.59 9.39
CA ILE A 65 9.43 5.17 9.49
C ILE A 65 9.50 3.92 10.36
N LYS A 66 10.04 2.82 9.80
CA LYS A 66 10.13 1.53 10.48
C LYS A 66 8.77 1.02 10.97
N CYS A 67 7.70 1.40 10.28
CA CYS A 67 6.36 0.94 10.60
C CYS A 67 6.07 -0.41 9.94
N MET A 68 5.07 -1.10 10.46
CA MET A 68 4.62 -2.37 9.94
C MET A 68 3.11 -2.34 9.73
N PHE A 69 2.65 -2.83 8.59
CA PHE A 69 1.25 -2.87 8.20
C PHE A 69 0.81 -4.30 7.93
N ARG A 70 -0.29 -4.70 8.58
CA ARG A 70 -0.92 -6.02 8.47
C ARG A 70 -2.44 -5.91 8.35
N ASP A 71 -2.93 -4.79 7.86
CA ASP A 71 -4.34 -4.49 7.82
C ASP A 71 -5.06 -5.31 6.74
N THR A 72 -6.32 -5.68 7.01
CA THR A 72 -7.23 -6.30 6.05
C THR A 72 -8.36 -5.35 5.72
N PHE A 73 -8.68 -5.18 4.45
CA PHE A 73 -9.73 -4.28 3.95
C PHE A 73 -10.75 -5.08 3.14
N GLU A 74 -11.95 -5.29 3.68
CA GLU A 74 -12.99 -6.07 3.03
C GLU A 74 -14.34 -5.34 3.05
N GLY A 75 -15.24 -5.68 2.13
CA GLY A 75 -16.59 -5.12 2.06
C GLY A 75 -16.90 -4.52 0.69
N GLU A 76 -18.19 -4.47 0.34
CA GLU A 76 -18.61 -4.03 -0.99
C GLU A 76 -18.43 -2.51 -1.18
N ASP A 77 -18.69 -1.73 -0.14
CA ASP A 77 -18.66 -0.26 -0.10
C ASP A 77 -17.44 0.30 0.64
N LEU A 78 -16.28 -0.34 0.52
CA LEU A 78 -15.04 0.14 1.12
C LEU A 78 -14.29 1.09 0.17
N GLU A 79 -13.88 2.25 0.70
CA GLU A 79 -13.01 3.22 0.03
C GLU A 79 -11.69 3.34 0.80
N LEU A 80 -10.58 3.02 0.13
CA LEU A 80 -9.22 3.20 0.63
C LEU A 80 -8.52 4.30 -0.17
N LEU A 81 -8.14 5.38 0.52
CA LEU A 81 -7.36 6.48 -0.05
C LEU A 81 -6.01 6.57 0.66
N VAL A 82 -4.93 6.27 -0.05
CA VAL A 82 -3.55 6.45 0.44
C VAL A 82 -2.87 7.46 -0.47
N LYS A 83 -2.59 8.66 0.04
CA LYS A 83 -2.16 9.78 -0.81
C LYS A 83 -1.06 10.63 -0.19
N ASP A 84 -0.08 11.06 -0.99
CA ASP A 84 0.95 12.02 -0.58
C ASP A 84 1.74 11.57 0.68
N ASN A 85 1.98 10.26 0.83
CA ASN A 85 2.66 9.69 1.99
C ASN A 85 4.12 9.33 1.69
N ILE A 86 4.94 9.26 2.74
CA ILE A 86 6.31 8.77 2.67
C ILE A 86 6.49 7.60 3.63
N PHE A 87 6.87 6.44 3.11
CA PHE A 87 7.18 5.22 3.86
C PHE A 87 8.67 4.93 3.76
N ILE A 88 9.35 4.74 4.89
CA ILE A 88 10.79 4.50 4.97
C ILE A 88 11.03 3.29 5.86
N ASP A 89 11.78 2.32 5.35
CA ASP A 89 12.12 1.07 6.06
C ASP A 89 10.87 0.34 6.62
N CYS A 90 9.73 0.47 5.93
CA CYS A 90 8.47 -0.10 6.39
C CYS A 90 8.28 -1.54 5.88
N VAL A 91 7.47 -2.30 6.60
CA VAL A 91 7.08 -3.67 6.22
C VAL A 91 5.57 -3.73 6.00
N PHE A 92 5.15 -4.27 4.88
CA PHE A 92 3.77 -4.57 4.55
C PHE A 92 3.68 -6.09 4.43
N GLU A 93 2.94 -6.74 5.32
CA GLU A 93 2.83 -8.20 5.31
C GLU A 93 1.40 -8.68 5.58
N ASN A 94 0.97 -9.69 4.83
CA ASN A 94 -0.35 -10.31 4.98
C ASN A 94 -1.51 -9.33 4.84
N ILE A 95 -1.40 -8.36 3.93
CA ILE A 95 -2.44 -7.38 3.63
C ILE A 95 -3.41 -7.94 2.60
N SER A 96 -4.71 -7.83 2.88
CA SER A 96 -5.77 -8.09 1.92
C SER A 96 -6.58 -6.84 1.59
N TYR A 97 -6.99 -6.69 0.34
CA TYR A 97 -7.99 -5.72 -0.09
C TYR A 97 -9.02 -6.42 -0.99
N ARG A 98 -10.30 -6.23 -0.71
CA ARG A 98 -11.41 -6.70 -1.58
C ARG A 98 -12.58 -5.72 -1.53
N SER A 99 -12.77 -4.92 -2.59
CA SER A 99 -13.91 -4.01 -2.76
C SER A 99 -14.11 -3.62 -4.24
N PHE A 100 -15.36 -3.58 -4.70
CA PHE A 100 -15.68 -3.44 -6.13
C PHE A 100 -16.65 -2.30 -6.46
N GLN A 101 -17.41 -1.76 -5.49
CA GLN A 101 -18.42 -0.74 -5.78
C GLN A 101 -17.86 0.68 -5.75
N VAL A 102 -16.80 0.91 -4.95
CA VAL A 102 -16.20 2.24 -4.77
C VAL A 102 -14.73 2.21 -5.18
N GLN A 103 -14.33 3.20 -5.99
CA GLN A 103 -12.97 3.32 -6.47
C GLN A 103 -12.02 3.76 -5.35
N SER A 104 -11.08 2.89 -5.00
CA SER A 104 -9.98 3.15 -4.08
C SER A 104 -8.71 3.56 -4.85
N ASN A 105 -7.83 4.33 -4.19
CA ASN A 105 -6.64 4.86 -4.84
C ASN A 105 -5.43 4.95 -3.88
N VAL A 106 -4.28 4.47 -4.35
CA VAL A 106 -2.98 4.72 -3.74
C VAL A 106 -2.19 5.62 -4.70
N THR A 107 -1.92 6.85 -4.28
CA THR A 107 -1.41 7.90 -5.18
C THR A 107 -0.27 8.71 -4.58
N TYR A 108 0.64 9.17 -5.44
CA TYR A 108 1.67 10.18 -5.14
C TYR A 108 2.45 9.91 -3.85
N SER A 109 2.69 8.64 -3.53
CA SER A 109 3.35 8.20 -2.31
C SER A 109 4.70 7.59 -2.63
N LYS A 110 5.65 7.76 -1.70
CA LYS A 110 7.03 7.32 -1.84
C LYS A 110 7.33 6.19 -0.85
N PHE A 111 7.94 5.12 -1.33
CA PHE A 111 8.36 3.96 -0.56
C PHE A 111 9.87 3.79 -0.70
N VAL A 112 10.61 3.95 0.40
CA VAL A 112 12.06 3.83 0.44
C VAL A 112 12.43 2.64 1.31
N ASN A 113 13.16 1.67 0.73
CA ASN A 113 13.59 0.43 1.40
C ASN A 113 12.44 -0.32 2.08
N CYS A 114 11.26 -0.33 1.46
CA CYS A 114 10.09 -1.00 2.02
C CYS A 114 10.00 -2.44 1.53
N ASN A 115 9.50 -3.33 2.39
CA ASN A 115 9.30 -4.73 2.04
C ASN A 115 7.80 -5.04 2.00
N PHE A 116 7.37 -5.74 0.95
CA PHE A 116 6.01 -6.19 0.73
C PHE A 116 6.00 -7.71 0.64
N SER A 117 5.19 -8.38 1.45
CA SER A 117 5.09 -9.83 1.45
C SER A 117 3.65 -10.32 1.63
N ASN A 118 3.25 -11.33 0.86
CA ASN A 118 1.91 -11.93 0.96
C ASN A 118 0.78 -10.89 0.85
N ILE A 119 0.79 -10.15 -0.25
CA ILE A 119 -0.20 -9.10 -0.50
C ILE A 119 -1.23 -9.63 -1.50
N LYS A 120 -2.51 -9.46 -1.19
CA LYS A 120 -3.61 -9.82 -2.09
C LYS A 120 -4.61 -8.68 -2.20
N MET A 121 -4.76 -8.11 -3.39
CA MET A 121 -5.65 -6.98 -3.61
C MET A 121 -6.52 -7.22 -4.84
N GLU A 122 -7.83 -7.16 -4.67
CA GLU A 122 -8.82 -7.46 -5.72
C GLU A 122 -9.94 -6.41 -5.73
N GLY A 123 -10.20 -5.80 -6.88
CA GLY A 123 -11.33 -4.91 -7.10
C GLY A 123 -10.96 -3.52 -7.61
N ASP A 124 -11.83 -2.52 -7.42
CA ASP A 124 -11.64 -1.19 -8.02
C ASP A 124 -10.62 -0.38 -7.23
N LEU A 125 -9.34 -0.68 -7.46
CA LEU A 125 -8.19 -0.06 -6.84
C LEU A 125 -7.18 0.35 -7.92
N SER A 126 -6.60 1.54 -7.76
CA SER A 126 -5.55 2.06 -8.64
C SER A 126 -4.28 2.44 -7.88
N PHE A 127 -3.12 2.22 -8.51
CA PHE A 127 -1.82 2.68 -8.05
C PHE A 127 -1.25 3.70 -9.04
N ILE A 128 -1.14 4.97 -8.65
CA ILE A 128 -0.84 6.06 -9.59
C ILE A 128 0.27 6.98 -9.06
N GLY A 129 1.29 7.24 -9.88
CA GLY A 129 2.30 8.25 -9.55
C GLY A 129 3.15 7.91 -8.33
N LEU A 130 3.36 6.62 -8.05
CA LEU A 130 4.13 6.14 -6.90
C LEU A 130 5.62 6.08 -7.20
N GLU A 131 6.42 6.29 -6.16
CA GLU A 131 7.87 6.12 -6.20
C GLU A 131 8.30 4.98 -5.28
N PHE A 132 8.95 3.96 -5.83
CA PHE A 132 9.57 2.88 -5.07
C PHE A 132 11.09 2.93 -5.27
N GLN A 133 11.85 2.97 -4.18
CA GLN A 133 13.31 2.99 -4.20
C GLN A 133 13.86 2.02 -3.17
N GLY A 134 14.48 0.93 -3.63
CA GLY A 134 15.02 -0.10 -2.74
C GLY A 134 13.93 -0.95 -2.08
N GLY A 135 14.31 -2.14 -1.62
CA GLY A 135 13.41 -3.05 -0.90
C GLY A 135 13.01 -4.27 -1.71
N LYS A 136 11.98 -4.97 -1.23
CA LYS A 136 11.58 -6.28 -1.76
C LYS A 136 10.08 -6.40 -1.91
N ILE A 137 9.64 -7.07 -2.96
CA ILE A 137 8.26 -7.51 -3.16
C ILE A 137 8.29 -9.03 -3.32
N ASP A 138 7.58 -9.76 -2.48
CA ASP A 138 7.48 -11.22 -2.52
C ASP A 138 6.01 -11.65 -2.40
N ASN A 139 5.52 -12.48 -3.32
CA ASN A 139 4.12 -12.95 -3.32
C ASN A 139 3.10 -11.80 -3.29
N PHE A 140 3.04 -11.03 -4.37
CA PHE A 140 2.14 -9.89 -4.53
C PHE A 140 1.13 -10.15 -5.64
N ASN A 141 -0.16 -10.22 -5.30
CA ASN A 141 -1.24 -10.49 -6.23
C ASN A 141 -2.17 -9.28 -6.31
N PHE A 142 -2.31 -8.72 -7.51
CA PHE A 142 -3.19 -7.58 -7.76
C PHE A 142 -4.09 -7.83 -8.97
N TYR A 143 -5.40 -7.78 -8.73
CA TYR A 143 -6.45 -7.86 -9.72
C TYR A 143 -7.30 -6.61 -9.59
N GLY A 144 -6.95 -5.56 -10.32
CA GLY A 144 -7.60 -4.27 -10.15
C GLY A 144 -7.59 -3.44 -11.40
N ASN A 145 -7.81 -2.13 -11.22
CA ASN A 145 -8.09 -1.23 -12.33
C ASN A 145 -6.80 -0.89 -13.09
N GLN A 146 -5.87 -0.19 -12.44
CA GLN A 146 -4.66 0.27 -13.10
C GLN A 146 -3.46 0.45 -12.16
N ILE A 147 -2.27 0.26 -12.73
CA ILE A 147 -0.97 0.66 -12.18
C ILE A 147 -0.33 1.57 -13.24
N MET A 148 -0.28 2.86 -12.94
CA MET A 148 0.07 3.88 -13.93
C MET A 148 1.05 4.94 -13.42
N GLN A 149 1.98 5.38 -14.28
CA GLN A 149 2.90 6.49 -13.99
C GLN A 149 3.77 6.27 -12.76
N ASN A 150 4.07 5.01 -12.41
CA ASN A 150 4.89 4.70 -11.25
C ASN A 150 6.36 4.55 -11.63
N ASN A 151 7.23 4.93 -10.71
CA ASN A 151 8.68 4.77 -10.80
C ASN A 151 9.14 3.69 -9.82
N PHE A 152 9.81 2.66 -10.32
CA PHE A 152 10.39 1.58 -9.55
C PHE A 152 11.90 1.57 -9.76
N LEU A 153 12.66 1.58 -8.68
CA LEU A 153 14.12 1.66 -8.70
C LEU A 153 14.73 0.70 -7.67
N ASP A 154 15.73 -0.09 -8.09
CA ASP A 154 16.54 -0.92 -7.19
C ASP A 154 15.73 -1.94 -6.36
N LEU A 155 14.78 -2.64 -6.98
CA LEU A 155 13.90 -3.60 -6.29
C LEU A 155 14.23 -5.05 -6.62
N GLN A 156 14.02 -5.92 -5.63
CA GLN A 156 13.89 -7.37 -5.83
C GLN A 156 12.41 -7.74 -5.85
N ILE A 157 11.91 -8.26 -6.97
CA ILE A 157 10.51 -8.64 -7.14
C ILE A 157 10.40 -10.12 -7.44
N LYS A 158 9.71 -10.84 -6.54
CA LYS A 158 9.51 -12.27 -6.62
C LYS A 158 8.02 -12.63 -6.51
N ASP A 159 7.58 -13.58 -7.32
CA ASP A 159 6.24 -14.17 -7.29
C ASP A 159 5.12 -13.10 -7.33
N MET A 160 5.25 -12.13 -8.25
CA MET A 160 4.27 -11.06 -8.44
C MET A 160 3.32 -11.39 -9.59
N ASN A 161 2.01 -11.26 -9.38
CA ASN A 161 0.98 -11.47 -10.40
C ASN A 161 0.07 -10.25 -10.49
N LEU A 162 0.12 -9.55 -11.62
CA LEU A 162 -0.67 -8.36 -11.91
C LEU A 162 -1.69 -8.67 -13.02
N ASN A 163 -2.95 -8.32 -12.78
CA ASN A 163 -4.02 -8.30 -13.77
C ASN A 163 -4.74 -6.95 -13.70
N CYS A 164 -4.31 -6.02 -14.56
CA CYS A 164 -4.79 -4.64 -14.59
C CYS A 164 -4.32 -3.95 -15.88
N ALA A 165 -4.70 -2.68 -16.06
CA ALA A 165 -3.98 -1.80 -16.97
C ALA A 165 -2.61 -1.42 -16.36
N PHE A 166 -1.52 -1.73 -17.05
CA PHE A 166 -0.15 -1.45 -16.63
C PHE A 166 0.50 -0.46 -17.62
N ILE A 167 0.46 0.83 -17.29
CA ILE A 167 0.68 1.93 -18.26
C ILE A 167 1.72 2.94 -17.77
N GLU A 168 2.61 3.41 -18.65
CA GLU A 168 3.53 4.53 -18.35
C GLU A 168 4.40 4.33 -17.09
N ASN A 169 4.69 3.08 -16.72
CA ASN A 169 5.56 2.80 -15.57
C ASN A 169 7.02 2.77 -16.01
N ARG A 170 7.90 3.25 -15.14
CA ARG A 170 9.34 3.18 -15.32
C ARG A 170 9.95 2.23 -14.29
N MET A 171 10.65 1.21 -14.76
CA MET A 171 11.30 0.19 -13.96
C MET A 171 12.79 0.20 -14.26
N GLU A 172 13.62 0.47 -13.25
CA GLU A 172 15.08 0.52 -13.39
C GLU A 172 15.78 -0.33 -12.32
N ARG A 173 16.74 -1.16 -12.75
CA ARG A 173 17.51 -2.07 -11.90
C ARG A 173 16.60 -2.95 -11.04
N ILE A 174 15.71 -3.67 -11.72
CA ILE A 174 14.77 -4.58 -11.08
C ILE A 174 15.21 -6.03 -11.32
N ASP A 175 15.33 -6.79 -10.24
CA ASP A 175 15.54 -8.25 -10.28
C ASP A 175 14.17 -8.95 -10.24
N PHE A 176 13.75 -9.55 -11.35
CA PHE A 176 12.46 -10.21 -11.49
C PHE A 176 12.56 -11.74 -11.41
N LYS A 177 11.75 -12.36 -10.54
CA LYS A 177 11.64 -13.82 -10.44
C LYS A 177 10.17 -14.27 -10.30
N GLY A 178 9.65 -14.99 -11.28
CA GLY A 178 8.26 -15.49 -11.19
C GLY A 178 7.20 -14.38 -11.30
N THR A 179 7.51 -13.30 -12.01
CA THR A 179 6.59 -12.17 -12.21
C THR A 179 5.73 -12.37 -13.46
N LYS A 180 4.43 -12.15 -13.33
CA LYS A 180 3.45 -12.15 -14.42
C LYS A 180 2.70 -10.81 -14.43
N ILE A 181 2.58 -10.23 -15.60
CA ILE A 181 1.75 -9.04 -15.85
C ILE A 181 0.79 -9.40 -16.97
N SER A 182 -0.50 -9.16 -16.75
CA SER A 182 -1.58 -9.45 -17.69
C SER A 182 -2.59 -8.31 -17.72
N GLY A 183 -3.35 -8.21 -18.80
CA GLY A 183 -4.22 -7.07 -19.07
C GLY A 183 -3.58 -6.10 -20.07
N TYR A 184 -4.02 -4.85 -20.07
CA TYR A 184 -3.55 -3.84 -21.02
C TYR A 184 -2.18 -3.30 -20.61
N CYS A 185 -1.13 -3.56 -21.40
CA CYS A 185 0.23 -3.13 -21.10
C CYS A 185 0.74 -2.15 -22.17
N ARG A 186 1.12 -0.92 -21.79
CA ARG A 186 1.54 0.11 -22.75
C ARG A 186 2.50 1.15 -22.17
N ASP A 187 3.43 1.63 -23.00
CA ASP A 187 4.30 2.79 -22.72
C ASP A 187 5.16 2.65 -21.44
N ASN A 188 5.46 1.41 -21.03
CA ASN A 188 6.34 1.14 -19.90
C ASN A 188 7.82 1.13 -20.33
N ILE A 189 8.71 1.63 -19.47
CA ILE A 189 10.16 1.71 -19.70
C ILE A 189 10.86 0.75 -18.72
N PHE A 190 11.71 -0.12 -19.25
CA PHE A 190 12.55 -1.04 -18.47
C PHE A 190 14.02 -0.76 -18.74
N ILE A 191 14.82 -0.53 -17.69
CA ILE A 191 16.24 -0.17 -17.77
C ILE A 191 17.01 -1.08 -16.82
N GLU A 192 18.00 -1.83 -17.32
CA GLU A 192 18.85 -2.70 -16.48
C GLU A 192 18.04 -3.70 -15.62
N CYS A 193 16.91 -4.19 -16.14
CA CYS A 193 16.12 -5.21 -15.47
C CYS A 193 16.62 -6.61 -15.89
N GLU A 194 16.98 -7.44 -14.92
CA GLU A 194 17.44 -8.81 -15.16
C GLU A 194 16.23 -9.75 -15.39
N PRO A 195 16.12 -10.44 -16.54
CA PRO A 195 14.94 -11.24 -16.82
C PRO A 195 15.09 -12.68 -16.34
N ASN A 196 14.08 -13.17 -15.64
CA ASN A 196 13.68 -14.59 -15.70
C ASN A 196 12.20 -14.80 -16.09
N GLY A 197 11.47 -13.78 -16.57
CA GLY A 197 10.07 -14.03 -16.95
C GLY A 197 9.19 -12.89 -17.43
N ILE A 198 9.72 -11.75 -17.90
CA ILE A 198 8.84 -10.73 -18.51
C ILE A 198 8.47 -11.19 -19.93
N MET A 199 7.52 -12.13 -20.05
CA MET A 199 6.87 -12.41 -21.32
C MET A 199 5.46 -11.77 -21.31
N PRO A 200 5.11 -11.00 -22.36
CA PRO A 200 3.71 -10.67 -22.63
C PRO A 200 2.87 -11.93 -22.90
#